data_AF-A0A2D9C8I3-F1
#
_entry.id   AF-A0A2D9C8I3-F1
#
_cell.length_a   1.000
_cell.length_b   1.000
_cell.length_c   1.000
_cell.angle_alpha   90.00
_cell.angle_beta   90.00
_cell.angle_gamma   90.00
#
_symmetry.space_group_name_H-M   'P 1'
#
loop_
_entity.id
_entity.type
_entity.pdbx_description
1 polymer ?
#
loop_
_entity_poly.entity_id
_entity_poly.type
_entity_poly.pdbx_seq_one_letter_code
_entity_poly.pdbx_strand_id
1 'polypeptide(L)'
;METKEKKAPAKKDNWEYKDRNYYLLRDKMPLTHTLPSRHSRKYPLVWFDPELGYERELRYATNHKSIFVDEQQGNVTLSHIVFEMGHLMVPKEKRNLQEFLSKHPHFNSIFIEHDAVVEAEDQHDYLEMELMAMNMAYETDIDKAEAILRVEKGSNVSSMSSKELKRDLLLFARQQPRLFIDLSNDENVVLRNFAIRATEARVIILAEDQRTFKWGSNGRKLMSVPFDENPYSAIAAWFKTDEGLEVYKSIEKKIK
;
A
#
# COMPACT_ATOMS: atom_id res chain seq x y z
N MET A 1 8.51 56.06 30.78
CA MET A 1 8.10 55.35 29.56
C MET A 1 8.22 53.86 29.86
N GLU A 2 7.11 53.23 30.23
CA GLU A 2 7.06 51.79 30.50
C GLU A 2 6.74 51.06 29.20
N THR A 3 7.71 50.31 28.69
CA THR A 3 7.54 49.43 27.52
C THR A 3 6.72 48.22 27.91
N LYS A 4 5.44 48.21 27.53
CA LYS A 4 4.57 47.03 27.56
C LYS A 4 5.14 45.93 26.65
N GLU A 5 5.54 44.81 27.25
CA GLU A 5 5.86 43.58 26.54
C GLU A 5 4.64 43.07 25.74
N LYS A 6 4.83 42.91 24.43
CA LYS A 6 3.88 42.25 23.53
C LYS A 6 3.91 40.75 23.81
N LYS A 7 2.86 40.22 24.44
CA LYS A 7 2.60 38.77 24.50
C LYS A 7 2.38 38.24 23.08
N ALA A 8 3.26 37.33 22.65
CA ALA A 8 3.12 36.59 21.40
C ALA A 8 1.82 35.73 21.42
N PRO A 9 1.12 35.56 20.29
CA PRO A 9 -0.11 34.79 20.23
C PRO A 9 0.17 33.31 20.51
N ALA A 10 -0.64 32.71 21.41
CA ALA A 10 -0.54 31.31 21.80
C ALA A 10 -0.71 30.40 20.57
N LYS A 11 0.25 29.51 20.34
CA LYS A 11 0.14 28.43 19.35
C LYS A 11 -1.10 27.60 19.65
N LYS A 12 -1.97 27.42 18.65
CA LYS A 12 -3.10 26.50 18.75
C LYS A 12 -2.54 25.09 18.84
N ASP A 13 -2.75 24.50 20.00
CA ASP A 13 -2.30 23.17 20.32
C ASP A 13 -3.29 22.17 19.73
N ASN A 14 -2.95 21.57 18.59
CA ASN A 14 -3.80 20.60 17.88
C ASN A 14 -3.81 19.21 18.54
N TRP A 15 -3.52 19.12 19.85
CA TRP A 15 -3.43 17.84 20.54
C TRP A 15 -4.81 17.22 20.79
N GLU A 16 -5.03 16.01 20.30
CA GLU A 16 -6.25 15.24 20.55
C GLU A 16 -6.19 14.54 21.92
N TYR A 17 -7.16 14.86 22.79
CA TYR A 17 -7.29 14.28 24.14
C TYR A 17 -8.13 12.99 24.11
N LYS A 18 -7.49 11.87 23.80
CA LYS A 18 -8.07 10.53 23.86
C LYS A 18 -7.23 9.57 24.69
N ASP A 19 -7.86 8.51 25.18
CA ASP A 19 -7.15 7.40 25.79
C ASP A 19 -6.39 6.65 24.70
N ARG A 20 -5.14 6.30 24.95
CA ARG A 20 -4.26 5.66 23.96
C ARG A 20 -3.75 4.33 24.48
N ASN A 21 -3.75 3.33 23.62
CA ASN A 21 -3.18 2.02 23.90
C ASN A 21 -1.88 1.87 23.13
N TYR A 22 -0.84 1.36 23.78
CA TYR A 22 0.44 1.05 23.18
C TYR A 22 0.75 -0.43 23.35
N TYR A 23 1.33 -1.03 22.32
CA TYR A 23 1.73 -2.44 22.31
C TYR A 23 3.20 -2.60 21.93
N LEU A 24 3.88 -3.58 22.54
CA LEU A 24 5.23 -3.96 22.15
C LEU A 24 5.21 -4.70 20.80
N LEU A 25 6.16 -4.35 19.94
CA LEU A 25 6.37 -5.00 18.65
C LEU A 25 7.09 -6.35 18.83
N ARG A 26 6.83 -7.29 17.90
CA ARG A 26 7.49 -8.62 17.76
C ARG A 26 6.97 -9.76 18.64
N ASP A 27 5.67 -9.82 18.94
CA ASP A 27 5.01 -10.90 19.71
C ASP A 27 5.67 -11.20 21.07
N LYS A 28 6.40 -10.23 21.62
CA LYS A 28 6.98 -10.34 22.95
C LYS A 28 5.93 -9.90 23.96
N MET A 29 5.37 -10.87 24.67
CA MET A 29 4.55 -10.66 25.87
C MET A 29 5.38 -10.94 27.13
N PRO A 30 6.43 -10.15 27.44
CA PRO A 30 7.11 -10.29 28.71
C PRO A 30 6.13 -9.92 29.82
N LEU A 31 6.32 -10.52 31.01
CA LEU A 31 5.52 -10.17 32.19
C LEU A 31 5.56 -8.66 32.45
N THR A 32 6.76 -8.07 32.38
CA THR A 32 6.96 -6.62 32.43
C THR A 32 8.08 -6.18 31.48
N HIS A 33 7.91 -5.01 30.83
CA HIS A 33 8.97 -4.34 30.07
C HIS A 33 9.00 -2.86 30.44
N THR A 34 10.14 -2.38 30.95
CA THR A 34 10.30 -0.98 31.37
C THR A 34 11.00 -0.17 30.28
N LEU A 35 10.35 0.90 29.80
CA LEU A 35 10.98 1.87 28.91
C LEU A 35 11.88 2.84 29.68
N PRO A 36 13.00 3.28 29.08
CA PRO A 36 13.86 4.28 29.69
C PRO A 36 13.15 5.65 29.73
N SER A 37 12.99 6.22 30.92
CA SER A 37 12.28 7.50 31.12
C SER A 37 13.19 8.74 31.12
N ARG A 38 14.51 8.57 31.01
CA ARG A 38 15.50 9.66 31.02
C ARG A 38 16.72 9.31 30.17
N HIS A 39 17.26 10.32 29.49
CA HIS A 39 18.52 10.20 28.78
C HIS A 39 19.65 9.67 29.67
N SER A 40 20.39 8.70 29.15
CA SER A 40 21.60 8.15 29.76
C SER A 40 22.61 7.80 28.68
N ARG A 41 23.88 7.64 29.05
CA ARG A 41 24.93 7.20 28.10
C ARG A 41 24.59 5.89 27.37
N LYS A 42 23.79 5.01 28.00
CA LYS A 42 23.35 3.74 27.42
C LYS A 42 22.11 3.89 26.53
N TYR A 43 21.23 4.83 26.86
CA TYR A 43 19.96 5.05 26.16
C TYR A 43 19.83 6.54 25.82
N PRO A 44 20.24 6.95 24.61
CA PRO A 44 20.12 8.33 24.19
C PRO A 44 18.64 8.65 23.94
N LEU A 45 18.06 9.44 24.84
CA LEU A 45 16.70 9.99 24.70
C LEU A 45 16.78 11.45 24.26
N VAL A 46 16.83 11.63 22.95
CA VAL A 46 16.83 12.95 22.31
C VAL A 46 15.79 12.96 21.20
N TRP A 47 15.21 14.12 20.93
CA TRP A 47 14.29 14.33 19.83
C TRP A 47 14.62 15.64 19.12
N PHE A 48 14.68 15.59 17.79
CA PHE A 48 14.94 16.77 16.97
C PHE A 48 13.69 17.65 16.90
N ASP A 49 13.80 18.90 17.38
CA ASP A 49 12.72 19.88 17.31
C ASP A 49 12.83 20.70 16.03
N PRO A 50 11.93 20.52 15.03
CA PRO A 50 12.02 21.22 13.76
C PRO A 50 11.84 22.73 13.89
N GLU A 51 11.18 23.20 14.95
CA GLU A 51 10.92 24.63 15.13
C GLU A 51 12.13 25.37 15.69
N LEU A 52 12.91 24.71 16.56
CA LEU A 52 14.10 25.29 17.18
C LEU A 52 15.40 24.89 16.47
N GLY A 53 15.36 23.84 15.65
CA GLY A 53 16.49 23.40 14.82
C GLY A 53 17.59 22.65 15.55
N TYR A 54 17.34 22.13 16.77
CA TYR A 54 18.31 21.35 17.54
C TYR A 54 17.67 20.15 18.25
N GLU A 55 18.50 19.19 18.67
CA GLU A 55 18.07 18.02 19.43
C GLU A 55 17.87 18.35 20.91
N ARG A 56 16.69 18.01 21.43
CA ARG A 56 16.31 18.27 22.82
C ARG A 56 16.33 16.98 23.61
N GLU A 57 16.89 17.04 24.82
CA GLU A 57 16.88 15.91 25.75
C GLU A 57 15.45 15.65 26.26
N LEU A 58 15.01 14.40 26.16
CA LEU A 58 13.72 13.95 26.66
C LEU A 58 13.85 13.36 28.08
N ARG A 59 12.87 13.69 28.93
CA ARG A 59 12.74 13.16 30.28
C ARG A 59 11.28 13.13 30.71
N TYR A 60 10.79 11.94 31.05
CA TYR A 60 9.46 11.77 31.61
C TYR A 60 9.48 12.00 33.13
N ALA A 61 8.78 13.05 33.56
CA ALA A 61 8.58 13.41 34.96
C ALA A 61 7.10 13.68 35.23
N THR A 62 6.53 13.06 36.27
CA THR A 62 5.08 13.10 36.51
C THR A 62 4.59 14.45 37.03
N ASN A 63 5.48 15.22 37.66
CA ASN A 63 5.17 16.53 38.23
C ASN A 63 5.37 17.69 37.25
N HIS A 64 5.83 17.42 36.03
CA HIS A 64 6.09 18.43 35.00
C HIS A 64 5.15 18.27 33.81
N LYS A 65 4.81 19.42 33.19
CA LYS A 65 3.97 19.46 31.99
C LYS A 65 4.75 19.13 30.72
N SER A 66 5.97 19.65 30.62
CA SER A 66 6.84 19.43 29.46
C SER A 66 7.70 18.18 29.64
N ILE A 67 7.98 17.50 28.53
CA ILE A 67 8.87 16.34 28.44
C ILE A 67 10.33 16.74 28.22
N PHE A 68 10.60 17.99 27.88
CA PHE A 68 11.93 18.45 27.53
C PHE A 68 12.67 18.99 28.76
N VAL A 69 13.93 18.59 28.91
CA VAL A 69 14.72 18.88 30.13
C VAL A 69 15.02 20.37 30.30
N ASP A 70 15.18 21.10 29.20
CA ASP A 70 15.42 22.55 29.19
C ASP A 70 14.24 23.37 29.76
N GLU A 71 13.02 22.82 29.70
CA GLU A 71 11.80 23.47 30.19
C GLU A 71 11.39 23.04 31.62
N GLN A 72 11.98 21.97 32.16
CA GLN A 72 11.64 21.45 33.48
C GLN A 72 12.36 22.24 34.58
N GLN A 73 11.59 22.98 35.39
CA GLN A 73 12.13 23.85 36.45
C GLN A 73 11.84 23.29 37.85
N GLY A 74 12.88 23.13 38.69
CA GLY A 74 12.75 22.69 40.08
C GLY A 74 12.93 21.18 40.28
N ASN A 75 12.29 20.62 41.31
CA ASN A 75 12.43 19.20 41.66
C ASN A 75 11.77 18.32 40.60
N VAL A 76 12.37 17.16 40.31
CA VAL A 76 11.91 16.24 39.25
C VAL A 76 11.54 14.90 39.86
N THR A 77 10.29 14.48 39.69
CA THR A 77 9.81 13.16 40.11
C THR A 77 9.77 12.24 38.90
N LEU A 78 10.79 11.39 38.77
CA LEU A 78 10.86 10.39 37.71
C LEU A 78 9.87 9.25 38.00
N SER A 79 9.19 8.79 36.95
CA SER A 79 8.34 7.60 37.00
C SER A 79 8.82 6.57 35.99
N HIS A 80 8.56 5.31 36.30
CA HIS A 80 8.76 4.21 35.37
C HIS A 80 7.57 4.12 34.41
N ILE A 81 7.87 3.74 33.17
CA ILE A 81 6.89 3.43 32.13
C ILE A 81 7.01 1.93 31.90
N VAL A 82 6.01 1.18 32.34
CA VAL A 82 6.04 -0.29 32.35
C VAL A 82 4.92 -0.82 31.48
N PHE A 83 5.27 -1.59 30.46
CA PHE A 83 4.33 -2.41 29.71
C PHE A 83 4.11 -3.71 30.49
N GLU A 84 2.85 -4.04 30.74
CA GLU A 84 2.44 -5.27 31.40
C GLU A 84 1.87 -6.22 30.34
N MET A 85 2.39 -7.44 30.26
CA MET A 85 2.02 -8.40 29.19
C MET A 85 2.11 -7.82 27.77
N GLY A 86 3.03 -6.87 27.56
CA GLY A 86 3.21 -6.20 26.27
C GLY A 86 2.21 -5.08 25.95
N HIS A 87 1.32 -4.71 26.88
CA HIS A 87 0.33 -3.64 26.74
C HIS A 87 0.61 -2.49 27.73
N LEU A 88 0.33 -1.26 27.29
CA LEU A 88 0.33 -0.07 28.13
C LEU A 88 -0.87 0.81 27.76
N MET A 89 -1.82 0.94 28.70
CA MET A 89 -2.91 1.91 28.60
C MET A 89 -2.48 3.25 29.18
N VAL A 90 -2.59 4.32 28.39
CA VAL A 90 -2.32 5.69 28.85
C VAL A 90 -3.60 6.52 28.76
N PRO A 91 -4.17 6.95 29.90
CA PRO A 91 -5.39 7.73 29.91
C PRO A 91 -5.13 9.16 29.43
N LYS A 92 -6.16 9.81 28.90
CA LYS A 92 -6.10 11.15 28.28
C LYS A 92 -5.58 12.25 29.20
N GLU A 93 -5.71 12.10 30.52
CA GLU A 93 -5.22 13.09 31.48
C GLU A 93 -3.69 13.12 31.54
N LYS A 94 -3.03 12.01 31.21
CA LYS A 94 -1.55 11.88 31.21
C LYS A 94 -0.95 12.35 29.87
N ARG A 95 -1.28 13.58 29.49
CA ARG A 95 -0.82 14.17 28.23
C ARG A 95 0.71 14.17 28.09
N ASN A 96 1.43 14.49 29.16
CA ASN A 96 2.91 14.49 29.18
C ASN A 96 3.49 13.11 28.86
N LEU A 97 2.86 12.02 29.33
CA LEU A 97 3.26 10.65 29.01
C LEU A 97 2.95 10.30 27.56
N GLN A 98 1.78 10.68 27.04
CA GLN A 98 1.43 10.45 25.63
C GLN A 98 2.39 11.18 24.68
N GLU A 99 2.72 12.43 25.00
CA GLU A 99 3.69 13.23 24.22
C GLU A 99 5.11 12.65 24.33
N PHE A 100 5.49 12.17 25.50
CA PHE A 100 6.78 11.50 25.69
C PHE A 100 6.87 10.22 24.84
N LEU A 101 5.80 9.41 24.80
CA LEU A 101 5.74 8.18 24.03
C LEU A 101 5.75 8.43 22.52
N SER A 102 5.04 9.44 22.03
CA SER A 102 5.01 9.77 20.60
C SER A 102 6.37 10.28 20.09
N LYS A 103 7.13 11.00 20.93
CA LYS A 103 8.47 11.50 20.60
C LYS A 103 9.60 10.55 21.03
N HIS A 104 9.28 9.41 21.61
CA HIS A 104 10.27 8.47 22.11
C HIS A 104 11.07 7.86 20.95
N PRO A 105 12.41 7.75 21.03
CA PRO A 105 13.21 7.12 19.97
C PRO A 105 12.83 5.66 19.67
N HIS A 106 12.23 4.98 20.65
CA HIS A 106 11.74 3.60 20.49
C HIS A 106 10.33 3.48 19.89
N PHE A 107 9.64 4.60 19.63
CA PHE A 107 8.36 4.60 18.91
C PHE A 107 8.56 4.02 17.50
N ASN A 108 7.63 3.19 17.03
CA ASN A 108 7.71 2.39 15.78
C ASN A 108 8.86 1.38 15.68
N SER A 109 9.69 1.20 16.72
CA SER A 109 10.80 0.23 16.70
C SER A 109 10.66 -0.85 17.77
N ILE A 110 10.25 -0.47 18.99
CA ILE A 110 9.98 -1.39 20.10
C ILE A 110 8.50 -1.42 20.45
N PHE A 111 7.78 -0.32 20.30
CA PHE A 111 6.36 -0.24 20.57
C PHE A 111 5.66 0.66 19.56
N ILE A 112 4.35 0.47 19.41
CA ILE A 112 3.50 1.25 18.52
C ILE A 112 2.20 1.63 19.23
N GLU A 113 1.62 2.77 18.84
CA GLU A 113 0.26 3.14 19.25
C GLU A 113 -0.75 2.32 18.45
N HIS A 114 -1.72 1.72 19.14
CA HIS A 114 -2.83 1.02 18.51
C HIS A 114 -4.03 1.94 18.47
N ASP A 115 -4.38 2.39 17.27
CA ASP A 115 -5.57 3.18 17.02
C ASP A 115 -6.62 2.28 16.36
N ALA A 116 -7.56 1.78 17.17
CA ALA A 116 -8.62 0.89 16.72
C ALA A 116 -9.53 1.52 15.66
N VAL A 117 -9.61 2.86 15.58
CA VAL A 117 -10.42 3.55 14.57
C VAL A 117 -9.73 3.45 13.21
N VAL A 118 -8.44 3.75 13.14
CA VAL A 118 -7.66 3.69 11.90
C VAL A 118 -7.60 2.27 11.34
N GLU A 119 -7.36 1.27 12.20
CA GLU A 119 -7.36 -0.13 11.74
C GLU A 119 -8.75 -0.59 11.26
N ALA A 120 -9.83 -0.10 11.87
CA ALA A 120 -11.19 -0.43 11.44
C ALA A 120 -11.55 0.23 10.09
N GLU A 121 -11.12 1.48 9.86
CA GLU A 121 -11.25 2.15 8.57
C GLU A 121 -10.47 1.41 7.48
N ASP A 122 -9.19 1.09 7.73
CA ASP A 122 -8.36 0.34 6.78
C ASP A 122 -8.97 -1.04 6.45
N GLN A 123 -9.52 -1.74 7.45
CA GLN A 123 -10.22 -3.01 7.25
C GLN A 123 -11.52 -2.84 6.47
N HIS A 124 -12.27 -1.77 6.73
CA HIS A 124 -13.51 -1.48 6.01
C HIS A 124 -13.24 -1.19 4.54
N ASP A 125 -12.26 -0.33 4.24
CA ASP A 125 -11.86 0.02 2.88
C ASP A 125 -11.38 -1.22 2.10
N TYR A 126 -10.64 -2.12 2.77
CA TYR A 126 -10.22 -3.37 2.16
C TYR A 126 -11.43 -4.28 1.84
N LEU A 127 -12.41 -4.37 2.74
CA LEU A 127 -13.63 -5.14 2.52
C LEU A 127 -14.49 -4.57 1.39
N GLU A 128 -14.60 -3.24 1.29
CA GLU A 128 -15.29 -2.59 0.17
C GLU A 128 -14.59 -2.90 -1.16
N MET A 129 -13.26 -2.84 -1.18
CA MET A 129 -12.46 -3.18 -2.36
C MET A 129 -12.63 -4.65 -2.77
N GLU A 130 -12.60 -5.58 -1.80
CA GLU A 130 -12.85 -7.00 -2.03
C GLU A 130 -14.25 -7.23 -2.60
N LEU A 131 -15.27 -6.60 -2.02
CA LEU A 131 -16.65 -6.69 -2.50
C LEU A 131 -16.79 -6.16 -3.93
N MET A 132 -16.19 -5.01 -4.22
CA MET A 132 -16.20 -4.42 -5.56
C MET A 132 -15.52 -5.36 -6.57
N ALA A 133 -14.34 -5.89 -6.25
CA ALA A 133 -13.61 -6.83 -7.09
C ALA A 133 -14.44 -8.10 -7.37
N MET A 134 -15.05 -8.67 -6.34
CA MET A 134 -15.88 -9.88 -6.48
C MET A 134 -17.13 -9.64 -7.34
N ASN A 135 -17.78 -8.49 -7.20
CA ASN A 135 -18.93 -8.13 -8.05
C ASN A 135 -18.51 -7.99 -9.51
N MET A 136 -17.39 -7.31 -9.78
CA MET A 136 -16.86 -7.21 -11.15
C MET A 136 -16.51 -8.59 -11.72
N ALA A 137 -15.86 -9.45 -10.95
CA ALA A 137 -15.55 -10.81 -11.36
C ALA A 137 -16.82 -11.62 -11.69
N TYR A 138 -17.91 -11.42 -10.94
CA TYR A 138 -19.19 -12.08 -11.18
C TYR A 138 -19.82 -11.65 -12.51
N GLU A 139 -19.73 -10.37 -12.86
CA GLU A 139 -20.29 -9.79 -14.08
C GLU A 139 -19.39 -9.98 -15.32
N THR A 140 -18.13 -10.36 -15.12
CA THR A 140 -17.14 -10.49 -16.20
C THR A 140 -17.48 -11.66 -17.14
N ASP A 141 -17.39 -11.40 -18.44
CA ASP A 141 -17.56 -12.38 -19.51
C ASP A 141 -16.37 -13.35 -19.61
N ILE A 142 -16.57 -14.48 -20.29
CA ILE A 142 -15.57 -15.57 -20.33
C ILE A 142 -14.28 -15.13 -21.06
N ASP A 143 -14.39 -14.33 -22.12
CA ASP A 143 -13.23 -13.91 -22.92
C ASP A 143 -12.36 -12.92 -22.13
N LYS A 144 -12.99 -11.97 -21.43
CA LYS A 144 -12.30 -11.08 -20.50
C LYS A 144 -11.75 -11.81 -19.28
N ALA A 145 -12.46 -12.82 -18.76
CA ALA A 145 -11.98 -13.66 -17.66
C ALA A 145 -10.71 -14.42 -18.05
N GLU A 146 -10.66 -15.01 -19.25
CA GLU A 146 -9.46 -15.66 -19.79
C GLU A 146 -8.30 -14.65 -19.87
N ALA A 147 -8.57 -13.44 -20.38
CA ALA A 147 -7.57 -12.39 -20.53
C ALA A 147 -6.96 -11.96 -19.19
N ILE A 148 -7.78 -11.79 -18.16
CA ILE A 148 -7.34 -11.41 -16.81
C ILE A 148 -6.55 -12.55 -16.17
N LEU A 149 -7.08 -13.78 -16.19
CA LEU A 149 -6.43 -14.93 -15.55
C LEU A 149 -5.10 -15.31 -16.20
N ARG A 150 -4.89 -14.97 -17.48
CA ARG A 150 -3.64 -15.23 -18.17
C ARG A 150 -2.46 -14.47 -17.57
N VAL A 151 -2.70 -13.36 -16.87
CA VAL A 151 -1.65 -12.64 -16.12
C VAL A 151 -1.13 -13.48 -14.95
N GLU A 152 -2.01 -14.24 -14.29
CA GLU A 152 -1.67 -15.07 -13.13
C GLU A 152 -1.22 -16.50 -13.54
N LYS A 153 -1.99 -17.15 -14.42
CA LYS A 153 -1.86 -18.58 -14.76
C LYS A 153 -1.20 -18.84 -16.11
N GLY A 154 -0.88 -17.80 -16.87
CA GLY A 154 -0.23 -17.91 -18.17
C GLY A 154 -1.05 -18.66 -19.21
N SER A 155 -0.39 -19.43 -20.07
CA SER A 155 -1.01 -20.15 -21.20
C SER A 155 -1.95 -21.30 -20.79
N ASN A 156 -1.92 -21.75 -19.53
CA ASN A 156 -2.77 -22.85 -19.06
C ASN A 156 -4.27 -22.51 -19.14
N VAL A 157 -4.60 -21.21 -19.13
CA VAL A 157 -5.97 -20.69 -19.13
C VAL A 157 -6.74 -21.13 -20.38
N SER A 158 -6.08 -21.27 -21.53
CA SER A 158 -6.75 -21.69 -22.78
C SER A 158 -7.16 -23.16 -22.82
N SER A 159 -6.75 -23.97 -21.83
CA SER A 159 -7.18 -25.36 -21.66
C SER A 159 -8.29 -25.55 -20.63
N MET A 160 -8.64 -24.48 -19.91
CA MET A 160 -9.60 -24.53 -18.81
C MET A 160 -11.04 -24.44 -19.30
N SER A 161 -11.95 -25.10 -18.60
CA SER A 161 -13.39 -24.97 -18.84
C SER A 161 -13.92 -23.62 -18.37
N SER A 162 -15.03 -23.16 -18.94
CA SER A 162 -15.67 -21.89 -18.52
C SER A 162 -16.03 -21.84 -17.04
N LYS A 163 -16.34 -23.00 -16.43
CA LYS A 163 -16.62 -23.11 -14.99
C LYS A 163 -15.36 -22.92 -14.15
N GLU A 164 -14.23 -23.47 -14.59
CA GLU A 164 -12.94 -23.29 -13.93
C GLU A 164 -12.46 -21.84 -14.06
N LEU A 165 -12.63 -21.22 -15.23
CA LEU A 165 -12.31 -19.80 -15.43
C LEU A 165 -13.11 -18.92 -14.46
N LYS A 166 -14.44 -19.09 -14.38
CA LYS A 166 -15.27 -18.29 -13.46
C LYS A 166 -14.89 -18.51 -12.00
N ARG A 167 -14.64 -19.77 -11.59
CA ARG A 167 -14.20 -20.09 -10.24
C ARG A 167 -12.88 -19.40 -9.91
N ASP A 168 -11.91 -19.53 -10.80
CA ASP A 168 -10.56 -19.04 -10.55
C ASP A 168 -10.51 -17.51 -10.62
N LEU A 169 -11.34 -16.88 -11.44
CA LEU A 169 -11.51 -15.43 -11.47
C LEU A 169 -12.03 -14.88 -10.14
N LEU A 170 -13.04 -15.55 -9.55
CA LEU A 170 -13.57 -15.17 -8.23
C LEU A 170 -12.52 -15.36 -7.12
N LEU A 171 -11.73 -16.43 -7.20
CA LEU A 171 -10.63 -16.64 -6.25
C LEU A 171 -9.57 -15.56 -6.37
N PHE A 172 -9.22 -15.16 -7.60
CA PHE A 172 -8.26 -14.10 -7.86
C PHE A 172 -8.75 -12.74 -7.35
N ALA A 173 -10.00 -12.37 -7.64
CA ALA A 173 -10.61 -11.14 -7.15
C ALA A 173 -10.63 -11.06 -5.61
N ARG A 174 -10.83 -12.20 -4.94
CA ARG A 174 -10.82 -12.29 -3.47
C ARG A 174 -9.41 -12.17 -2.88
N GLN A 175 -8.43 -12.84 -3.49
CA GLN A 175 -7.07 -12.90 -2.97
C GLN A 175 -6.26 -11.63 -3.24
N GLN A 176 -6.50 -10.98 -4.39
CA GLN A 176 -5.79 -9.78 -4.81
C GLN A 176 -6.76 -8.75 -5.40
N PRO A 177 -7.66 -8.16 -4.59
CA PRO A 177 -8.71 -7.26 -5.08
C PRO A 177 -8.19 -6.10 -5.89
N ARG A 178 -7.17 -5.39 -5.39
CA ARG A 178 -6.57 -4.24 -6.06
C ARG A 178 -6.06 -4.56 -7.46
N LEU A 179 -5.25 -5.61 -7.59
CA LEU A 179 -4.70 -6.03 -8.88
C LEU A 179 -5.82 -6.47 -9.83
N PHE A 180 -6.83 -7.17 -9.32
CA PHE A 180 -7.98 -7.57 -10.12
C PHE A 180 -8.75 -6.38 -10.68
N ILE A 181 -9.00 -5.36 -9.85
CA ILE A 181 -9.66 -4.11 -10.26
C ILE A 181 -8.85 -3.41 -11.35
N ASP A 182 -7.53 -3.29 -11.17
CA ASP A 182 -6.63 -2.65 -12.13
C ASP A 182 -6.66 -3.38 -13.49
N LEU A 183 -6.60 -4.71 -13.48
CA LEU A 183 -6.67 -5.53 -14.70
C LEU A 183 -8.06 -5.51 -15.35
N SER A 184 -9.13 -5.43 -14.55
CA SER A 184 -10.50 -5.39 -15.04
C SER A 184 -10.83 -4.06 -15.70
N ASN A 185 -10.22 -2.97 -15.23
CA ASN A 185 -10.37 -1.64 -15.81
C ASN A 185 -9.47 -1.39 -17.03
N ASP A 186 -8.51 -2.27 -17.31
CA ASP A 186 -7.65 -2.15 -18.49
C ASP A 186 -8.43 -2.52 -19.78
N GLU A 187 -8.79 -1.51 -20.55
CA GLU A 187 -9.52 -1.68 -21.83
C GLU A 187 -8.77 -2.52 -22.86
N ASN A 188 -7.44 -2.60 -22.77
CA ASN A 188 -6.60 -3.33 -23.73
C ASN A 188 -6.36 -4.78 -23.30
N VAL A 189 -6.83 -5.22 -22.13
CA VAL A 189 -6.61 -6.59 -21.63
C VAL A 189 -7.10 -7.65 -22.62
N VAL A 190 -8.28 -7.44 -23.20
CA VAL A 190 -8.90 -8.36 -24.17
C VAL A 190 -8.10 -8.38 -25.48
N LEU A 191 -7.70 -7.20 -25.98
CA LEU A 191 -6.94 -7.08 -27.24
C LEU A 191 -5.53 -7.69 -27.12
N ARG A 192 -4.89 -7.56 -25.96
CA ARG A 192 -3.62 -8.23 -25.66
C ARG A 192 -3.78 -9.75 -25.64
N ASN A 193 -4.81 -10.26 -24.96
CA ASN A 193 -5.08 -11.70 -24.93
C ASN A 193 -5.39 -12.23 -26.34
N PHE A 194 -6.14 -11.48 -27.15
CA PHE A 194 -6.39 -11.83 -28.54
C PHE A 194 -5.09 -11.96 -29.36
N ALA A 195 -4.18 -11.00 -29.24
CA ALA A 195 -2.87 -11.08 -29.90
C ALA A 195 -2.06 -12.30 -29.45
N ILE A 196 -2.05 -12.61 -28.15
CA ILE A 196 -1.38 -13.78 -27.60
C ILE A 196 -1.99 -15.07 -28.18
N ARG A 197 -3.31 -15.20 -28.19
CA ARG A 197 -4.00 -16.35 -28.80
C ARG A 197 -3.68 -16.49 -30.28
N ALA A 198 -3.62 -15.38 -31.01
CA ALA A 198 -3.24 -15.38 -32.42
C ALA A 198 -1.78 -15.83 -32.65
N THR A 199 -0.87 -15.49 -31.72
CA THR A 199 0.52 -15.99 -31.76
C THR A 199 0.63 -17.47 -31.43
N GLU A 200 -0.10 -17.94 -30.42
CA GLU A 200 -0.13 -19.36 -30.02
C GLU A 200 -0.70 -20.25 -31.14
N ALA A 201 -1.73 -19.76 -31.85
CA ALA A 201 -2.30 -20.41 -33.02
C ALA A 201 -1.43 -20.26 -34.29
N ARG A 202 -0.27 -19.59 -34.22
CA ARG A 202 0.64 -19.30 -35.34
C ARG A 202 -0.01 -18.55 -36.51
N VAL A 203 -1.10 -17.81 -36.26
CA VAL A 203 -1.74 -16.95 -37.26
C VAL A 203 -0.87 -15.71 -37.49
N ILE A 204 -0.33 -15.17 -36.41
CA ILE A 204 0.69 -14.11 -36.40
C ILE A 204 1.93 -14.63 -35.67
N ILE A 205 3.09 -14.08 -36.00
CA ILE A 205 4.37 -14.45 -35.41
C ILE A 205 5.04 -13.17 -34.92
N LEU A 206 5.41 -13.15 -33.64
CA LEU A 206 6.36 -12.17 -33.11
C LEU A 206 7.77 -12.65 -33.47
N ALA A 207 8.51 -11.81 -34.19
CA ALA A 207 9.90 -12.10 -34.53
C ALA A 207 10.78 -12.22 -33.26
N GLU A 208 11.89 -12.95 -33.37
CA GLU A 208 12.81 -13.20 -32.24
C GLU A 208 13.39 -11.91 -31.63
N ASP A 209 13.49 -10.85 -32.44
CA ASP A 209 13.91 -9.52 -32.01
C ASP A 209 12.85 -8.78 -31.16
N GLN A 210 11.68 -9.39 -30.95
CA GLN A 210 10.50 -8.83 -30.30
C GLN A 210 10.03 -7.49 -30.86
N ARG A 211 10.41 -7.15 -32.10
CA ARG A 211 10.16 -5.83 -32.69
C ARG A 211 9.22 -5.85 -33.88
N THR A 212 8.89 -7.02 -34.40
CA THR A 212 8.08 -7.12 -35.61
C THR A 212 7.03 -8.21 -35.49
N PHE A 213 5.76 -7.85 -35.71
CA PHE A 213 4.70 -8.83 -35.95
C PHE A 213 4.58 -9.11 -37.44
N LYS A 214 4.44 -10.38 -37.79
CA LYS A 214 4.33 -10.86 -39.18
C LYS A 214 3.20 -11.87 -39.29
N TRP A 215 2.63 -12.04 -40.48
CA TRP A 215 1.73 -13.14 -40.77
C TRP A 215 2.47 -14.49 -40.72
N GLY A 216 1.88 -15.48 -40.05
CA GLY A 216 2.43 -16.83 -40.03
C GLY A 216 2.37 -17.55 -41.39
N SER A 217 1.40 -17.20 -42.24
CA SER A 217 1.18 -17.87 -43.53
C SER A 217 2.17 -17.47 -44.63
N ASN A 218 2.61 -16.22 -44.66
CA ASN A 218 3.44 -15.69 -45.76
C ASN A 218 4.61 -14.80 -45.29
N GLY A 219 4.78 -14.61 -43.98
CA GLY A 219 5.86 -13.80 -43.41
C GLY A 219 5.75 -12.29 -43.67
N ARG A 220 4.66 -11.79 -44.28
CA ARG A 220 4.48 -10.36 -44.54
C ARG A 220 4.36 -9.61 -43.22
N LYS A 221 5.10 -8.49 -43.11
CA LYS A 221 5.09 -7.60 -41.94
C LYS A 221 3.68 -7.01 -41.73
N LEU A 222 3.22 -7.06 -40.48
CA LEU A 222 1.99 -6.41 -40.01
C LEU A 222 2.30 -5.04 -39.42
N MET A 223 3.14 -5.03 -38.38
CA MET A 223 3.57 -3.79 -37.72
C MET A 223 4.97 -3.96 -37.14
N SER A 224 5.58 -2.84 -36.78
CA SER A 224 6.76 -2.80 -35.90
C SER A 224 6.36 -2.25 -34.54
N VAL A 225 6.92 -2.86 -33.49
CA VAL A 225 6.77 -2.43 -32.11
C VAL A 225 7.66 -1.21 -31.89
N PRO A 226 7.15 -0.11 -31.32
CA PRO A 226 7.96 1.05 -30.92
C PRO A 226 9.08 0.67 -29.95
N PHE A 227 10.14 1.47 -29.91
CA PHE A 227 11.25 1.26 -28.98
C PHE A 227 10.76 1.48 -27.53
N ASP A 228 11.21 0.64 -26.60
CA ASP A 228 10.81 0.61 -25.18
C ASP A 228 9.35 0.26 -24.86
N GLU A 229 8.58 -0.27 -25.83
CA GLU A 229 7.19 -0.70 -25.59
C GLU A 229 7.04 -2.23 -25.53
N ASN A 230 6.12 -2.71 -24.69
CA ASN A 230 5.76 -4.13 -24.68
C ASN A 230 5.09 -4.52 -26.02
N PRO A 231 5.54 -5.60 -26.70
CA PRO A 231 5.00 -5.99 -28.00
C PRO A 231 3.48 -6.19 -28.02
N TYR A 232 2.94 -6.84 -26.98
CA TYR A 232 1.51 -7.12 -26.92
C TYR A 232 0.69 -5.87 -26.59
N SER A 233 1.23 -4.94 -25.80
CA SER A 233 0.59 -3.62 -25.60
C SER A 233 0.57 -2.82 -26.90
N ALA A 234 1.66 -2.81 -27.66
CA ALA A 234 1.77 -2.07 -28.92
C ALA A 234 0.79 -2.61 -29.98
N ILE A 235 0.68 -3.95 -30.13
CA ILE A 235 -0.28 -4.53 -31.09
C ILE A 235 -1.74 -4.35 -30.64
N ALA A 236 -2.02 -4.36 -29.33
CA ALA A 236 -3.35 -4.06 -28.81
C ALA A 236 -3.76 -2.62 -29.13
N ALA A 237 -2.85 -1.65 -28.99
CA ALA A 237 -3.07 -0.28 -29.43
C ALA A 237 -3.22 -0.19 -30.96
N TRP A 238 -2.40 -0.92 -31.71
CA TRP A 238 -2.46 -0.94 -33.18
C TRP A 238 -3.79 -1.50 -33.71
N PHE A 239 -4.39 -2.50 -33.07
CA PHE A 239 -5.72 -3.01 -33.44
C PHE A 239 -6.85 -1.98 -33.35
N LYS A 240 -6.65 -0.88 -32.61
CA LYS A 240 -7.59 0.25 -32.55
C LYS A 240 -7.46 1.21 -33.73
N THR A 241 -6.44 1.09 -34.57
CA THR A 241 -6.26 1.89 -35.80
C THR A 241 -7.07 1.32 -36.96
N ASP A 242 -7.32 2.12 -38.01
CA ASP A 242 -8.09 1.68 -39.18
C ASP A 242 -7.47 0.45 -39.87
N GLU A 243 -6.15 0.45 -40.07
CA GLU A 243 -5.42 -0.70 -40.66
C GLU A 243 -5.45 -1.91 -39.71
N GLY A 244 -5.19 -1.69 -38.42
CA GLY A 244 -5.18 -2.76 -37.43
C GLY A 244 -6.54 -3.41 -37.23
N LEU A 245 -7.63 -2.67 -37.38
CA LEU A 245 -8.99 -3.18 -37.21
C LEU A 245 -9.38 -4.13 -38.35
N GLU A 246 -8.93 -3.88 -39.58
CA GLU A 246 -9.12 -4.82 -40.70
C GLU A 246 -8.35 -6.13 -40.46
N VAL A 247 -7.12 -6.02 -39.99
CA VAL A 247 -6.27 -7.18 -39.67
C VAL A 247 -6.83 -7.96 -38.48
N TYR A 248 -7.32 -7.28 -37.44
CA TYR A 248 -8.01 -7.89 -36.30
C TYR A 248 -9.17 -8.78 -36.77
N LYS A 249 -10.07 -8.25 -37.62
CA LYS A 249 -11.19 -9.01 -38.20
C LYS A 249 -10.73 -10.20 -39.05
N SER A 250 -9.60 -10.08 -39.75
CA SER A 250 -9.01 -11.17 -40.53
C SER A 250 -8.46 -12.28 -39.65
N ILE A 251 -7.77 -11.92 -38.56
CA ILE A 251 -7.24 -12.86 -37.57
C ILE A 251 -8.39 -13.56 -36.83
N GLU A 252 -9.43 -12.83 -36.44
CA GLU A 252 -10.58 -13.38 -35.71
C GLU A 252 -11.24 -14.54 -36.51
N LYS A 253 -11.39 -14.37 -37.82
CA LYS A 253 -11.92 -15.41 -38.73
C LYS A 253 -11.03 -16.65 -38.86
N LYS A 254 -9.74 -16.56 -38.54
CA LYS A 254 -8.78 -17.68 -38.62
C LYS A 254 -8.63 -18.42 -37.29
N ILE A 255 -9.07 -17.82 -36.18
CA ILE A 255 -8.99 -18.40 -34.82
C ILE A 255 -10.29 -19.10 -34.43
N LYS A 256 -11.44 -18.65 -34.94
CA LYS A 256 -12.72 -19.40 -34.87
C LYS A 256 -12.65 -20.65 -35.74
#